data_AF-A0A1G5SJI6-F1
#
_entry.id   AF-A0A1G5SJI6-F1
#
_cell.length_a   1.000
_cell.length_b   1.000
_cell.length_c   1.000
_cell.angle_alpha   90.00
_cell.angle_beta   90.00
_cell.angle_gamma   90.00
#
_symmetry.space_group_name_H-M   'P 1'
#
loop_
_entity.id
_entity.type
_entity.pdbx_description
1 polymer ?
#
loop_
_entity_poly.entity_id
_entity_poly.type
_entity_poly.pdbx_seq_one_letter_code
_entity_poly.pdbx_strand_id
1 'polypeptide(L)' 'MIPEEDPVAEAVTVLTSRGHTVEPDDDFENWRVDGGDWLNAGDLLAWAIVLGLNGGVQ' A
#
# COMPACT_ATOMS: atom_id res chain seq x y z
N MET A 1 -9.66 -19.14 -13.59
CA MET A 1 -9.75 -17.66 -13.54
C MET A 1 -9.29 -17.29 -12.16
N ILE A 2 -8.01 -16.95 -12.00
CA ILE A 2 -7.54 -16.34 -10.75
C ILE A 2 -8.20 -14.95 -10.75
N PRO A 3 -8.92 -14.54 -9.69
CA PRO A 3 -9.43 -13.17 -9.63
C PRO A 3 -8.24 -12.24 -9.88
N GLU A 4 -8.43 -11.22 -10.71
CA GLU A 4 -7.42 -10.19 -10.94
C GLU A 4 -7.17 -9.51 -9.60
N GLU A 5 -6.18 -10.01 -8.85
CA GLU A 5 -5.83 -9.47 -7.55
C GLU A 5 -5.34 -8.05 -7.80
N ASP A 6 -6.10 -7.07 -7.35
CA ASP A 6 -5.75 -5.67 -7.48
C ASP A 6 -4.48 -5.43 -6.64
N PRO A 7 -3.32 -5.18 -7.27
CA PRO A 7 -2.06 -5.06 -6.54
C PRO A 7 -2.08 -3.87 -5.59
N VAL A 8 -2.92 -2.86 -5.83
CA VAL A 8 -3.11 -1.73 -4.93
C VAL A 8 -3.88 -2.17 -3.69
N ALA A 9 -4.93 -2.96 -3.84
CA ALA A 9 -5.68 -3.51 -2.70
C ALA A 9 -4.80 -4.40 -1.82
N GLU A 10 -3.90 -5.19 -2.42
CA GLU A 10 -2.90 -5.95 -1.69
C GLU A 10 -1.92 -5.04 -0.95
N ALA A 11 -1.38 -4.01 -1.60
CA ALA A 11 -0.49 -3.04 -0.98
C ALA A 11 -1.13 -2.35 0.22
N VAL A 12 -2.37 -1.87 0.08
CA VAL A 12 -3.17 -1.28 1.18
C VAL A 12 -3.33 -2.28 2.32
N THR A 13 -3.62 -3.55 2.03
CA THR A 13 -3.76 -4.60 3.03
C THR A 13 -2.45 -4.83 3.80
N VAL A 14 -1.31 -4.89 3.10
CA VAL A 14 0.00 -5.04 3.73
C VAL A 14 0.31 -3.86 4.63
N LEU A 15 0.12 -2.63 4.15
CA LEU A 15 0.39 -1.42 4.92
C LEU A 15 -0.50 -1.32 6.17
N THR A 16 -1.80 -1.57 6.03
CA THR A 16 -2.74 -1.56 7.15
C THR A 16 -2.47 -2.67 8.17
N SER A 17 -2.04 -3.86 7.72
CA SER A 17 -1.62 -4.94 8.63
C SER A 17 -0.38 -4.58 9.46
N ARG A 18 0.45 -3.66 8.98
CA ARG A 18 1.63 -3.12 9.68
C ARG A 18 1.30 -1.94 10.60
N GLY A 19 0.03 -1.53 10.66
CA GLY A 19 -0.43 -0.42 11.49
C GLY A 19 -0.39 0.95 10.81
N HIS A 20 -0.12 1.00 9.51
CA HIS A 20 -0.22 2.24 8.74
C HIS A 20 -1.67 2.53 8.34
N THR A 21 -2.06 3.80 8.34
CA THR A 21 -3.35 4.24 7.78
C THR A 21 -3.15 4.59 6.32
N VAL A 22 -3.97 4.04 5.42
CA VAL A 22 -3.92 4.37 3.99
C VAL A 22 -5.25 4.98 3.57
N GLU A 23 -5.21 6.18 2.99
CA GLU A 23 -6.37 6.93 2.54
C GLU A 23 -6.28 7.15 1.02
N PRO A 24 -7.28 6.72 0.23
CA PRO A 24 -7.34 7.07 -1.19
C PRO A 24 -7.73 8.54 -1.39
N ASP A 25 -7.35 9.11 -2.53
CA ASP A 25 -7.90 10.38 -3.00
C ASP A 25 -9.30 10.19 -3.61
N ASP A 26 -9.93 11.29 -4.02
CA ASP A 26 -11.31 11.28 -4.55
C ASP A 26 -11.45 10.44 -5.84
N ASP A 27 -10.37 10.31 -6.62
CA ASP A 27 -10.35 9.65 -7.93
C ASP A 27 -9.71 8.25 -7.90
N PHE A 28 -9.22 7.79 -6.74
CA PHE A 28 -8.46 6.55 -6.57
C PHE A 28 -7.21 6.44 -7.46
N GLU A 29 -6.56 7.57 -7.74
CA GLU A 29 -5.29 7.62 -8.47
C GLU A 29 -4.09 7.66 -7.52
N ASN A 30 -4.29 8.16 -6.30
CA ASN A 30 -3.25 8.32 -5.29
C ASN A 30 -3.72 7.88 -3.90
N TRP A 31 -2.75 7.54 -3.04
CA TRP A 31 -2.96 7.10 -1.67
C TRP A 31 -2.02 7.83 -0.73
N ARG A 32 -2.56 8.31 0.38
CA ARG A 32 -1.80 8.91 1.45
C ARG A 32 -1.59 7.90 2.57
N VAL A 33 -0.36 7.79 3.06
CA VAL A 33 -0.02 6.90 4.18
C VAL A 33 0.30 7.71 5.43
N ASP A 34 -0.37 7.41 6.55
CA ASP A 34 -0.22 8.06 7.86
C ASP A 34 -0.28 9.61 7.85
N GLY A 35 -1.07 10.16 6.93
CA GLY A 35 -1.16 11.63 6.77
C GLY A 35 0.08 12.27 6.11
N GLY A 36 0.99 11.47 5.55
CA GLY A 36 2.18 11.92 4.83
C GLY A 36 1.90 12.40 3.41
N ASP A 37 2.88 12.20 2.52
CA ASP A 37 2.76 12.56 1.11
C ASP A 37 1.79 11.62 0.36
N TRP A 38 1.21 12.14 -0.73
CA TRP A 38 0.40 11.35 -1.65
C TRP A 38 1.31 10.51 -2.56
N LEU A 39 1.05 9.21 -2.60
CA LEU A 39 1.77 8.23 -3.40
C LEU A 39 0.87 7.75 -4.55
N ASN A 40 1.41 7.65 -5.75
CA ASN A 40 0.71 6.94 -6.82
C ASN A 40 0.72 5.42 -6.54
N ALA A 41 -0.04 4.66 -7.32
CA ALA A 41 -0.15 3.20 -7.17
C ALA A 41 1.21 2.47 -7.19
N GLY A 42 2.15 2.92 -8.02
CA GLY A 42 3.47 2.31 -8.14
C GLY A 42 4.33 2.55 -6.90
N ASP A 43 4.34 3.78 -6.39
CA ASP A 43 5.08 4.13 -5.18
C ASP A 43 4.47 3.46 -3.94
N LEU A 44 3.14 3.38 -3.85
CA LEU A 44 2.44 2.66 -2.78
C LEU A 44 2.83 1.17 -2.77
N LEU A 45 2.83 0.53 -3.95
CA LEU A 45 3.21 -0.87 -4.09
C LEU A 45 4.68 -1.09 -3.73
N ALA A 46 5.58 -0.22 -4.18
CA ALA A 46 6.99 -0.27 -3.81
C ALA A 46 7.17 -0.16 -2.28
N TRP A 47 6.42 0.73 -1.64
CA TRP A 47 6.43 0.90 -0.18
C TRP A 47 5.93 -0.35 0.54
N ALA A 48 4.83 -0.93 0.08
CA ALA A 48 4.28 -2.18 0.61
C ALA A 48 5.28 -3.34 0.46
N ILE A 49 6.02 -3.43 -0.64
CA ILE A 49 7.08 -4.43 -0.84
C ILE A 49 8.25 -4.19 0.13
N VAL A 50 8.72 -2.95 0.28
CA VAL A 50 9.82 -2.61 1.20
C VAL A 50 9.45 -2.94 2.65
N LEU A 51 8.22 -2.66 3.05
CA LEU A 51 7.71 -3.06 4.34
C LEU A 51 7.58 -4.59 4.39
N GLY A 52 6.98 -5.24 3.39
CA GLY A 52 6.86 -6.69 3.26
C GLY A 52 8.19 -7.44 3.49
N LEU A 53 9.28 -6.96 2.88
CA LEU A 53 10.63 -7.53 3.01
C LEU A 53 11.29 -7.28 4.38
N ASN A 54 10.90 -6.24 5.13
CA ASN A 54 11.42 -5.96 6.47
C ASN A 54 10.64 -6.64 7.61
N GLY A 55 9.60 -7.42 7.33
CA GLY A 55 8.90 -8.23 8.34
C GLY A 55 9.66 -9.45 8.84
N GLY A 56 10.90 -9.63 8.38
CA GLY A 56 11.69 -10.84 8.61
C GLY A 56 13.17 -10.57 8.92
N VAL A 57 13.53 -9.53 9.67
CA VAL A 57 14.77 -9.55 10.48
C VAL A 57 14.60 -8.57 11.66
N GLN A 58 14.32 -9.09 12.86
CA GLN A 58 15.13 -9.04 14.09
C GLN A 58 14.29 -9.62 15.24
#